data_AF-A0A9D7VJI5-F1
#
_entry.id   AF-A0A9D7VJI5-F1
#
_cell.length_a   1.000
_cell.length_b   1.000
_cell.length_c   1.000
_cell.angle_alpha   90.00
_cell.angle_beta   90.00
_cell.angle_gamma   90.00
#
_symmetry.space_group_name_H-M   'P 1'
#
loop_
_entity.id
_entity.type
_entity.pdbx_description
1 polymer ?
#
loop_
_entity_poly.entity_id
_entity_poly.type
_entity_poly.pdbx_seq_one_letter_code
_entity_poly.pdbx_strand_id
1 'polypeptide(L)' 'MGRKRTIEPDAVLDAAEQVVMRDGAARLTLDAVACAARINKASVLYDYKTKQALIKAVLERRLAAHRT' A
#
# COMPACT_ATOMS: atom_id res chain seq x y z
N MET A 1 -24.47 8.63 -1.36
CA MET A 1 -23.30 9.38 -0.86
C MET A 1 -22.24 8.38 -0.44
N GLY A 2 -21.06 8.39 -1.09
CA GLY A 2 -19.99 7.44 -0.80
C GLY A 2 -19.48 7.61 0.62
N ARG A 3 -19.42 6.53 1.38
CA ARG A 3 -18.91 6.50 2.76
C ARG A 3 -17.58 7.24 2.81
N LYS A 4 -17.50 8.29 3.65
CA LYS A 4 -16.26 9.01 3.98
C LYS A 4 -15.20 7.94 4.28
N ARG A 5 -14.20 7.82 3.41
CA ARG A 5 -13.10 6.87 3.60
C ARG A 5 -12.38 7.28 4.87
N THR A 6 -12.42 6.41 5.88
CA THR A 6 -11.70 6.61 7.15
C THR A 6 -10.25 6.13 7.04
N ILE A 7 -9.93 5.38 5.97
CA ILE A 7 -8.57 4.93 5.69
C ILE A 7 -7.92 6.01 4.84
N GLU A 8 -6.97 6.73 5.44
CA GLU A 8 -6.07 7.63 4.74
C GLU A 8 -5.37 6.81 3.64
N PRO A 9 -5.39 7.22 2.36
CA PRO A 9 -4.70 6.51 1.28
C PRO A 9 -3.23 6.20 1.60
N ASP A 10 -2.59 7.08 2.37
CA ASP A 10 -1.22 6.93 2.83
C ASP A 10 -1.03 5.73 3.77
N ALA A 11 -2.06 5.32 4.53
CA ALA A 11 -1.96 4.18 5.46
C ALA A 11 -1.70 2.85 4.72
N VAL A 12 -2.19 2.71 3.48
CA VAL A 12 -1.92 1.52 2.67
C VAL A 12 -0.48 1.52 2.15
N LEU A 13 0.05 2.68 1.77
CA LEU A 13 1.44 2.82 1.35
C LEU A 13 2.42 2.66 2.52
N ASP A 14 2.07 3.14 3.71
CA ASP A 14 2.83 2.91 4.94
C ASP A 14 2.91 1.42 5.27
N ALA A 15 1.78 0.72 5.25
CA ALA A 15 1.72 -0.71 5.46
C ALA A 15 2.51 -1.49 4.39
N ALA A 16 2.44 -1.05 3.13
CA ALA A 16 3.22 -1.64 2.05
C ALA A 16 4.73 -1.50 2.29
N GLU A 17 5.19 -0.32 2.70
CA GLU A 17 6.59 -0.10 3.06
C GLU A 17 7.03 -0.95 4.25
N GLN A 18 6.19 -1.06 5.29
CA GLN A 18 6.47 -1.92 6.44
C GLN A 18 6.67 -3.38 6.02
N VAL A 19 5.80 -3.90 5.13
CA VAL A 19 5.95 -5.26 4.59
C VAL A 19 7.25 -5.39 3.80
N VAL A 20 7.60 -4.43 2.94
CA VAL A 20 8.87 -4.46 2.20
C VAL A 20 10.08 -4.44 3.14
N MET A 21 10.06 -3.60 4.18
CA MET A 21 11.17 -3.48 5.12
C MET A 21 11.34 -4.71 6.00
N ARG A 22 10.23 -5.36 6.39
CA ARG A 22 10.24 -6.56 7.25
C ARG A 22 10.54 -7.83 6.47
N ASP A 23 9.88 -8.01 5.33
CA ASP A 23 9.80 -9.29 4.62
C ASP A 23 10.52 -9.29 3.25
N GLY A 24 10.98 -8.12 2.80
CA GLY A 24 11.56 -7.90 1.48
C GLY A 24 10.52 -7.67 0.37
N ALA A 25 10.94 -6.99 -0.71
CA ALA A 25 10.06 -6.61 -1.82
C ALA A 25 9.39 -7.81 -2.53
N ALA A 26 10.04 -8.98 -2.56
CA ALA A 26 9.49 -10.19 -3.16
C ALA A 26 8.17 -10.64 -2.48
N ARG A 27 8.07 -10.45 -1.15
CA ARG A 27 6.91 -10.83 -0.33
C ARG A 27 5.79 -9.79 -0.32
N LEU A 28 5.95 -8.65 -1.00
CA LEU A 28 4.90 -7.66 -1.12
C LEU A 28 3.70 -8.25 -1.89
N THR A 29 2.58 -8.41 -1.20
CA THR A 29 1.31 -8.90 -1.76
C THR A 29 0.15 -8.05 -1.23
N LEU A 30 -0.95 -8.01 -1.96
CA LEU A 30 -2.14 -7.26 -1.55
C LEU A 30 -2.68 -7.75 -0.20
N ASP A 31 -2.62 -9.05 0.08
CA ASP A 31 -3.00 -9.63 1.37
C ASP A 31 -2.06 -9.23 2.50
N ALA A 32 -0.74 -9.29 2.29
CA ALA A 32 0.22 -8.88 3.29
C ALA A 32 0.05 -7.41 3.68
N VAL A 33 -0.21 -6.55 2.69
CA VAL A 33 -0.48 -5.13 2.93
C VAL A 33 -1.83 -4.91 3.62
N ALA A 34 -2.89 -5.60 3.19
CA ALA A 34 -4.19 -5.53 3.86
C ALA A 34 -4.09 -5.92 5.34
N CYS A 35 -3.35 -6.99 5.63
CA CYS A 35 -3.09 -7.45 6.99
C CYS A 35 -2.33 -6.40 7.80
N ALA A 36 -1.23 -5.85 7.25
CA ALA A 36 -0.44 -4.82 7.91
C ALA A 36 -1.23 -3.52 8.16
N ALA A 37 -2.06 -3.10 7.20
CA ALA A 37 -2.94 -1.94 7.33
C ALA A 37 -4.18 -2.20 8.21
N ARG A 38 -4.43 -3.45 8.63
CA ARG A 38 -5.64 -3.90 9.36
C ARG A 38 -6.94 -3.57 8.62
N ILE A 39 -6.93 -3.77 7.30
CA ILE A 39 -8.08 -3.55 6.43
C ILE A 39 -8.40 -4.81 5.63
N ASN A 40 -9.55 -4.83 4.98
CA ASN A 40 -9.87 -5.94 4.10
C ASN A 40 -9.09 -5.82 2.77
N LYS A 41 -8.83 -6.96 2.13
CA LYS A 41 -8.15 -7.04 0.83
C LYS A 41 -8.88 -6.28 -0.28
N ALA A 42 -10.21 -6.25 -0.24
CA ALA A 42 -11.02 -5.56 -1.25
C ALA A 42 -10.76 -4.05 -1.26
N SER A 43 -10.45 -3.45 -0.10
CA SER A 43 -10.04 -2.05 0.03
C SER A 43 -8.72 -1.79 -0.71
N VAL A 44 -7.71 -2.66 -0.52
CA VAL A 44 -6.43 -2.54 -1.24
C VAL A 44 -6.60 -2.73 -2.75
N LEU A 45 -7.44 -3.69 -3.15
CA LEU A 45 -7.77 -3.95 -4.56
C LEU A 45 -8.52 -2.78 -5.22
N TYR A 46 -9.38 -2.09 -4.48
CA TYR A 46 -10.10 -0.94 -5.02
C TYR A 46 -9.13 0.17 -5.44
N ASP A 47 -8.14 0.47 -4.59
CA ASP A 47 -7.22 1.59 -4.82
C ASP A 47 -6.09 1.24 -5.80
N TYR A 48 -5.49 0.05 -5.67
CA TYR A 48 -4.29 -0.30 -6.45
C TYR A 48 -4.55 -1.33 -7.55
N LYS A 49 -5.63 -2.12 -7.48
CA LYS A 49 -6.05 -3.15 -8.45
C LYS A 49 -5.07 -4.32 -8.65
N THR A 50 -3.77 -4.09 -8.74
CA THR A 50 -2.73 -5.09 -9.01
C THR A 50 -1.52 -4.92 -8.11
N LYS A 51 -0.72 -5.98 -7.98
CA LYS A 51 0.57 -5.94 -7.29
C LYS A 51 1.53 -4.94 -7.95
N GLN A 52 1.59 -4.88 -9.29
CA GLN A 52 2.49 -3.94 -9.98
C GLN A 52 2.13 -2.49 -9.71
N ALA A 53 0.84 -2.14 -9.70
CA ALA A 53 0.39 -0.79 -9.42
C ALA A 53 0.68 -0.37 -7.97
N LEU A 54 0.53 -1.29 -7.00
CA LEU A 54 0.93 -1.04 -5.62
C LEU A 54 2.45 -0.83 -5.50
N ILE A 55 3.27 -1.67 -6.14
CA ILE A 55 4.73 -1.50 -6.17
C ILE A 55 5.10 -0.14 -6.77
N LYS A 56 4.49 0.22 -7.90
CA LYS A 56 4.73 1.50 -8.56
C LYS A 56 4.41 2.67 -7.64
N ALA A 57 3.26 2.64 -6.94
CA ALA A 57 2.88 3.70 -6.01
C ALA A 57 3.85 3.84 -4.82
N VAL A 58 4.34 2.72 -4.26
CA VAL A 58 5.37 2.75 -3.20
C VAL A 58 6.67 3.36 -3.72
N LEU A 59 7.11 2.98 -4.93
CA LEU A 59 8.32 3.54 -5.54
C LEU A 59 8.17 5.04 -5.84
N GLU A 60 7.04 5.46 -6.41
CA GLU A 60 6.76 6.88 -6.69
C GLU A 60 6.80 7.73 -5.42
N ARG A 61 6.19 7.26 -4.33
CA ARG A 61 6.23 7.93 -3.02
C ARG A 61 7.67 8.05 -2.48
N ARG A 62 8.45 6.98 -2.56
CA ARG A 62 9.85 6.97 -2.10
C ARG A 62 10.73 7.90 -2.92
N LEU A 63 10.59 7.88 -4.24
CA LEU A 63 11.32 8.78 -5.14
C LEU A 63 10.95 10.24 -4.91
N ALA A 64 9.68 10.54 -4.64
CA ALA A 64 9.25 11.89 -4.28
C ALA A 64 9.86 12.36 -2.95
N ALA A 65 9.95 11.48 -1.96
CA ALA A 65 10.56 11.80 -0.65
C ALA A 65 12.09 12.04 -0.72
N HIS A 66 12.79 11.38 -1.63
CA HIS A 66 14.25 11.47 -1.78
C HIS A 66 14.75 12.59 -2.70
N ARG A 67 13.87 13.42 -3.28
CA ARG A 67 14.24 14.57 -4.13
C ARG A 67 14.59 15.85 -3.34
N THR A 68 15.18 15.71 -2.16
CA THR A 68 15.73 16.80 -1.35
C THR A 68 17.23 16.90 -1.53
#